data_AF-A0A844IIA9-F1
#
_entry.id   AF-A0A844IIA9-F1
#
_cell.length_a   1.000
_cell.length_b   1.000
_cell.length_c   1.000
_cell.angle_alpha   90.00
_cell.angle_beta   90.00
_cell.angle_gamma   90.00
#
_symmetry.space_group_name_H-M   'P 1'
#
loop_
_entity.id
_entity.type
_entity.pdbx_description
1 polymer ?
#
loop_
_entity_poly.entity_id
_entity_poly.type
_entity_poly.pdbx_seq_one_letter_code
_entity_poly.pdbx_strand_id
1 'polypeptide(L)'
;MAITVYSQKFKREIDIEQLLSLLGHNSLVDINTKIKNLSKHEKDEIYQDVLCPICLSRGGKIVLESITKQAHFRFDTHNYFCDYNNSKQDKSQKGKLVDFGTNRSGETKIIRELVAKGIEQKIISQQMISEMRKYFYETKVNYQYKMDVSIDALKWFYLLKSFKRRTLKIPDIKFNPLHAQLPEFNWNIAAEIFFINENKNLIEIANNCSLELENTQKLYDKTKKIIENTQGSRVFDVKELEIPYKNTIKLSQFIAFNLAIYTIDNGYPVYLDNSDIVLAFAALLLYISQWNIDLAILKLIEIVKSPEPIDINSGNIIGLNPFYNFEVWANISKIREVAKNSKNGFDLKAQIEAIKEQLRNEHRTNI
;
A
#
# COMPACT_ATOMS: atom_id res chain seq x y z
N MET A 1 16.18 4.01 9.66
CA MET A 1 17.36 4.74 9.14
C MET A 1 17.61 4.28 7.72
N ALA A 2 18.33 5.06 6.92
CA ALA A 2 18.66 4.69 5.55
C ALA A 2 19.99 3.93 5.55
N ILE A 3 19.98 2.66 5.13
CA ILE A 3 21.22 1.86 5.00
C ILE A 3 21.88 2.05 3.62
N THR A 4 21.14 2.64 2.68
CA THR A 4 21.59 3.04 1.34
C THR A 4 21.23 4.50 1.08
N VAL A 5 21.92 5.13 0.13
CA VAL A 5 21.67 6.49 -0.38
C VAL A 5 21.83 6.55 -1.88
N TYR A 6 21.16 7.50 -2.52
CA TYR A 6 21.43 7.80 -3.92
C TYR A 6 22.63 8.75 -4.02
N SER A 7 23.71 8.32 -4.68
CA SER A 7 24.84 9.18 -5.00
C SER A 7 24.61 9.88 -6.34
N GLN A 8 24.69 11.21 -6.35
CA GLN A 8 24.60 12.01 -7.57
C GLN A 8 25.83 11.79 -8.46
N LYS A 9 27.00 11.65 -7.86
CA LYS A 9 28.29 11.41 -8.52
C LYS A 9 28.30 10.08 -9.26
N PHE A 10 27.84 9.01 -8.61
CA PHE A 10 27.85 7.65 -9.18
C PHE A 10 26.53 7.27 -9.86
N LYS A 11 25.51 8.12 -9.80
CA LYS A 11 24.17 7.95 -10.40
C LYS A 11 23.50 6.63 -10.03
N ARG A 12 23.75 6.13 -8.83
CA ARG A 12 23.20 4.86 -8.33
C ARG A 12 23.00 4.89 -6.84
N GLU A 13 22.16 3.98 -6.36
CA GLU A 13 21.95 3.78 -4.95
C GLU A 13 23.04 2.88 -4.38
N ILE A 14 23.74 3.36 -3.36
CA ILE A 14 24.90 2.70 -2.77
C ILE A 14 24.74 2.55 -1.26
N ASP A 15 25.20 1.43 -0.73
CA ASP A 15 25.45 1.30 0.69
C ASP A 15 26.77 1.97 1.10
N ILE A 16 27.09 1.93 2.40
CA ILE A 16 28.30 2.57 2.94
C ILE A 16 29.58 1.87 2.47
N GLU A 17 29.59 0.54 2.37
CA GLU A 17 30.78 -0.19 1.92
C GLU A 17 31.10 0.11 0.46
N GLN A 18 30.07 0.12 -0.37
CA GLN A 18 30.14 0.50 -1.78
C GLN A 18 30.61 1.95 -1.93
N LEU A 19 30.05 2.89 -1.16
CA LEU A 19 30.49 4.29 -1.18
C LEU A 19 31.96 4.43 -0.80
N LEU A 20 32.38 3.81 0.32
CA LEU A 20 33.77 3.91 0.78
C LEU A 20 34.75 3.25 -0.20
N SER A 21 34.36 2.12 -0.80
CA SER A 21 35.15 1.47 -1.85
C SER A 21 35.32 2.38 -3.07
N LEU A 22 34.26 3.07 -3.50
CA LEU A 22 34.30 4.04 -4.60
C LEU A 22 35.10 5.31 -4.29
N LEU A 23 35.24 5.66 -3.00
CA LEU A 23 36.13 6.73 -2.53
C LEU A 23 37.59 6.26 -2.37
N GLY A 24 37.90 4.99 -2.67
CA GLY A 24 39.26 4.45 -2.66
C GLY A 24 39.68 3.84 -1.32
N HIS A 25 38.76 3.64 -0.36
CA HIS A 25 39.11 2.96 0.88
C HIS A 25 39.26 1.45 0.68
N ASN A 26 40.36 0.89 1.18
CA ASN A 26 40.70 -0.53 1.06
C ASN A 26 39.60 -1.44 1.64
N SER A 27 39.13 -2.43 0.87
CA SER A 27 38.12 -3.40 1.27
C SER A 27 38.52 -4.22 2.51
N LEU A 28 39.80 -4.46 2.72
CA LEU A 28 40.33 -5.27 3.84
C LEU A 28 40.28 -4.59 5.21
N VAL A 29 40.08 -3.27 5.26
CA VAL A 29 39.98 -2.53 6.53
C VAL A 29 38.55 -2.66 7.06
N ASP A 30 38.37 -2.74 8.38
CA ASP A 30 37.04 -2.73 9.00
C ASP A 30 36.28 -1.43 8.69
N ILE A 31 34.98 -1.54 8.40
CA ILE A 31 34.13 -0.42 8.00
C ILE A 31 34.13 0.71 9.04
N ASN A 32 34.15 0.39 10.34
CA ASN A 32 34.12 1.40 11.39
C ASN A 32 35.42 2.22 11.42
N THR A 33 36.55 1.56 11.14
CA THR A 33 37.85 2.22 11.04
C THR A 33 37.88 3.15 9.84
N LYS A 34 37.35 2.73 8.68
CA LYS A 34 37.22 3.61 7.50
C LYS A 34 36.42 4.87 7.84
N ILE A 35 35.24 4.69 8.44
CA ILE A 35 34.33 5.79 8.77
C ILE A 35 34.96 6.77 9.77
N LYS A 36 35.67 6.26 10.79
CA LYS A 36 36.37 7.11 11.77
C LYS A 36 37.49 7.92 11.13
N ASN A 37 38.16 7.36 10.13
CA ASN A 37 39.30 7.99 9.44
C ASN A 37 38.89 8.94 8.31
N LEU A 38 37.60 9.08 8.01
CA LEU A 38 37.12 10.06 7.03
C LEU A 38 37.54 11.47 7.42
N SER A 39 38.28 12.12 6.52
CA SER A 39 38.66 13.53 6.61
C SER A 39 37.43 14.44 6.58
N LYS A 40 37.62 15.70 6.97
CA LYS A 40 36.55 16.70 6.88
C LYS A 40 36.10 16.91 5.43
N HIS A 41 37.05 16.94 4.49
CA HIS A 41 36.77 17.09 3.07
C HIS A 41 35.89 15.95 2.53
N GLU A 42 36.23 14.69 2.82
CA GLU A 42 35.41 13.54 2.40
C GLU A 42 34.00 13.58 3.01
N LYS A 43 33.87 14.00 4.27
CA LYS A 43 32.56 14.17 4.91
C LYS A 43 31.72 15.24 4.22
N ASP A 44 32.34 16.35 3.84
CA ASP A 44 31.67 17.44 3.14
C ASP A 44 31.29 17.02 1.71
N GLU A 45 32.14 16.28 0.99
CA GLU A 45 31.81 15.69 -0.31
C GLU A 45 30.63 14.73 -0.22
N ILE A 46 30.65 13.80 0.74
CA ILE A 46 29.54 12.87 0.98
C ILE A 46 28.26 13.64 1.27
N TYR A 47 28.32 14.66 2.12
CA TYR A 47 27.17 15.48 2.49
C TYR A 47 26.50 16.17 1.28
N GLN A 48 27.30 16.62 0.31
CA GLN A 48 26.81 17.24 -0.92
C GLN A 48 26.35 16.23 -1.98
N ASP A 49 26.98 15.06 -2.04
CA ASP A 49 26.70 14.02 -3.03
C ASP A 49 25.43 13.25 -2.73
N VAL A 50 25.24 12.83 -1.47
CA VAL A 50 24.23 11.82 -1.14
C VAL A 50 22.84 12.42 -0.92
N LEU A 51 21.85 11.77 -1.54
CA LEU A 51 20.45 12.09 -1.43
C LEU A 51 19.69 10.94 -0.75
N CYS A 52 18.62 11.29 -0.04
CA CYS A 52 17.66 10.29 0.41
C CYS A 52 17.09 9.54 -0.80
N PRO A 53 17.14 8.20 -0.85
CA PRO A 53 16.73 7.43 -2.03
C PRO A 53 15.20 7.41 -2.27
N ILE A 54 14.43 8.07 -1.40
CA ILE A 54 12.96 8.15 -1.49
C ILE A 54 12.53 9.58 -1.81
N CYS A 55 12.88 10.54 -0.94
CA CYS A 55 12.38 11.92 -1.06
C CYS A 55 13.42 12.94 -1.56
N LEU A 56 14.62 12.47 -1.89
CA LEU A 56 15.73 13.29 -2.40
C LEU A 56 16.20 14.41 -1.46
N SER A 57 15.84 14.36 -0.17
CA SER A 57 16.41 15.26 0.84
C SER A 57 17.94 15.15 0.83
N ARG A 58 18.59 16.32 0.86
CA ARG A 58 20.05 16.48 0.85
C ARG A 58 20.64 16.36 2.25
N GLY A 59 21.97 16.29 2.31
CA GLY A 59 22.71 16.43 3.55
C GLY A 59 22.78 15.15 4.37
N GLY A 60 22.91 14.01 3.71
CA GLY A 60 23.12 12.73 4.39
C GLY A 60 24.51 12.67 5.01
N LYS A 61 24.59 12.17 6.24
CA LYS A 61 25.85 11.96 6.99
C LYS A 61 25.95 10.49 7.38
N ILE A 62 27.16 9.95 7.36
CA ILE A 62 27.42 8.60 7.90
C ILE A 62 27.45 8.67 9.42
N VAL A 63 26.68 7.81 10.07
CA VAL A 63 26.61 7.68 11.52
C VAL A 63 26.95 6.25 11.92
N LEU A 64 27.78 6.12 12.96
CA LEU A 64 28.05 4.86 13.64
C LEU A 64 27.08 4.70 14.80
N GLU A 65 26.28 3.64 14.78
CA GLU A 65 25.41 3.31 15.89
C GLU A 65 26.18 2.48 16.93
N SER A 66 26.23 2.97 18.17
CA SER A 66 27.07 2.41 19.24
C SER A 66 26.64 1.02 19.71
N ILE A 67 25.37 0.64 19.48
CA ILE A 67 24.77 -0.59 20.01
C ILE A 67 24.75 -1.72 18.97
N THR A 68 24.40 -1.42 17.72
CA THR A 68 24.24 -2.42 16.65
C THR A 68 25.51 -2.59 15.80
N LYS A 69 26.50 -1.68 15.94
CA LYS A 69 27.69 -1.53 15.08
C LYS A 69 27.36 -1.38 13.59
N GLN A 70 26.09 -1.22 13.20
CA GLN A 70 25.72 -1.02 11.81
C GLN A 70 25.79 0.47 11.48
N ALA A 71 26.71 0.81 10.58
CA ALA A 71 26.78 2.14 10.03
C ALA A 71 25.52 2.43 9.18
N HIS A 72 25.02 3.65 9.24
CA HIS A 72 23.87 4.07 8.43
C HIS A 72 23.98 5.54 8.03
N PHE A 73 23.16 5.93 7.06
CA PHE A 73 23.00 7.33 6.67
C PHE A 73 21.89 7.99 7.47
N ARG A 74 22.19 9.20 7.97
CA ARG A 74 21.25 10.06 8.68
C ARG A 74 21.07 11.36 7.92
N PHE A 75 19.83 11.78 7.75
CA PHE A 75 19.44 13.06 7.18
C PHE A 75 18.81 13.92 8.29
N ASP A 76 19.08 15.22 8.26
CA ASP A 76 18.56 16.16 9.27
C ASP A 76 17.05 16.37 9.10
N THR A 77 16.57 16.36 7.85
CA THR A 77 15.15 16.53 7.51
C THR A 77 14.71 15.59 6.40
N HIS A 78 13.48 15.11 6.48
CA HIS A 78 12.81 14.37 5.42
C HIS A 78 11.47 15.02 5.07
N ASN A 79 11.06 14.90 3.81
CA ASN A 79 9.74 15.34 3.38
C ASN A 79 8.62 14.50 4.05
N TYR A 80 7.40 15.03 4.09
CA TYR A 80 6.30 14.48 4.90
C TYR A 80 5.98 13.00 4.59
N PHE A 81 5.89 12.61 3.31
CA PHE A 81 5.59 11.23 2.89
C PHE A 81 6.81 10.32 2.72
N CYS A 82 7.99 10.77 3.12
CA CYS A 82 9.17 9.93 3.05
C CYS A 82 9.07 8.80 4.08
N ASP A 83 9.31 7.55 3.67
CA ASP A 83 9.26 6.41 4.60
C ASP A 83 10.33 6.52 5.73
N TYR A 84 11.40 7.30 5.54
CA TYR A 84 12.38 7.60 6.59
C TYR A 84 11.98 8.75 7.54
N ASN A 85 10.87 9.45 7.29
CA ASN A 85 10.36 10.47 8.19
C ASN A 85 9.66 9.82 9.41
N ASN A 86 10.32 9.82 10.56
CA ASN A 86 9.78 9.21 11.79
C ASN A 86 8.96 10.17 12.66
N SER A 87 8.94 11.47 12.33
CA SER A 87 8.46 12.51 13.24
C SER A 87 6.97 12.84 13.12
N LYS A 88 6.32 12.49 11.99
CA LYS A 88 4.99 13.06 11.64
C LYS A 88 4.02 12.12 10.92
N GLN A 89 4.42 10.89 10.60
CA GLN A 89 3.61 10.00 9.75
C GLN A 89 3.23 8.72 10.50
N ASP A 90 1.97 8.31 10.39
CA ASP A 90 1.57 6.96 10.78
C ASP A 90 2.36 5.94 9.93
N LYS A 91 2.98 4.97 10.61
CA LYS A 91 3.73 3.88 9.97
C LYS A 91 2.86 3.09 8.99
N SER A 92 1.53 3.14 9.13
CA SER A 92 0.57 2.45 8.28
C SER A 92 0.52 2.93 6.82
N GLN A 93 1.10 4.10 6.49
CA GLN A 93 1.21 4.63 5.10
C GLN A 93 2.60 4.51 4.49
N LYS A 94 3.55 4.00 5.26
CA LYS A 94 4.91 3.79 4.76
C LYS A 94 4.93 2.56 3.88
N GLY A 95 5.64 2.65 2.76
CA GLY A 95 6.00 1.45 2.03
C GLY A 95 6.85 0.56 2.93
N LYS A 96 6.85 -0.75 2.67
CA LYS A 96 7.79 -1.65 3.33
C LYS A 96 9.03 -1.76 2.49
N LEU A 97 10.15 -1.28 3.03
CA LEU A 97 11.46 -1.59 2.48
C LEU A 97 11.75 -3.07 2.72
N VAL A 98 12.13 -3.78 1.66
CA VAL A 98 12.39 -5.21 1.70
C VAL A 98 13.83 -5.46 1.32
N ASP A 99 14.56 -6.16 2.16
CA ASP A 99 15.96 -6.49 1.89
C ASP A 99 16.05 -7.77 1.06
N PHE A 100 16.37 -7.66 -0.23
CA PHE A 100 16.58 -8.83 -1.09
C PHE A 100 17.88 -9.58 -0.78
N GLY A 101 18.81 -9.00 -0.02
CA GLY A 101 20.10 -9.61 0.30
C GLY A 101 20.10 -10.59 1.48
N THR A 102 19.07 -10.55 2.33
CA THR A 102 19.07 -11.36 3.56
C THR A 102 18.69 -12.82 3.31
N ASN A 103 19.61 -13.79 3.48
CA ASN A 103 19.32 -15.23 3.30
C ASN A 103 18.47 -15.86 4.43
N ARG A 104 17.44 -15.15 4.91
CA ARG A 104 16.63 -15.55 6.07
C ARG A 104 15.60 -16.63 5.76
N SER A 105 15.17 -16.76 4.51
CA SER A 105 14.13 -17.69 4.10
C SER A 105 14.33 -18.22 2.67
N GLY A 106 13.62 -19.29 2.31
CA GLY A 106 13.73 -19.94 1.00
C GLY A 106 13.30 -19.01 -0.13
N GLU A 107 12.18 -18.31 0.06
CA GLU A 107 11.69 -17.31 -0.89
C GLU A 107 12.67 -16.15 -1.07
N THR A 108 13.38 -15.74 -0.02
CA THR A 108 14.38 -14.67 -0.15
C THR A 108 15.57 -15.11 -0.99
N LYS A 109 16.03 -16.36 -0.86
CA LYS A 109 17.11 -16.89 -1.70
C LYS A 109 16.72 -16.91 -3.18
N ILE A 110 15.52 -17.40 -3.48
CA ILE A 110 14.99 -17.44 -4.85
C ILE A 110 14.90 -16.03 -5.43
N ILE A 111 14.26 -15.09 -4.72
CA ILE A 111 14.13 -13.72 -5.21
C ILE A 111 15.48 -13.03 -5.36
N ARG A 112 16.43 -13.24 -4.44
CA ARG A 112 17.79 -12.69 -4.53
C ARG A 112 18.51 -13.13 -5.80
N GLU A 113 18.43 -14.42 -6.11
CA GLU A 113 19.03 -14.99 -7.32
C GLU A 113 18.39 -14.39 -8.59
N LEU A 114 17.06 -14.26 -8.63
CA LEU A 114 16.36 -13.63 -9.74
C LEU A 114 16.74 -12.15 -9.92
N VAL A 115 16.89 -11.40 -8.82
CA VAL A 115 17.35 -10.01 -8.87
C VAL A 115 18.79 -9.95 -9.40
N ALA A 116 19.69 -10.82 -8.94
CA ALA A 116 21.06 -10.90 -9.43
C ALA A 116 21.11 -11.24 -10.94
N LYS A 117 20.37 -12.27 -11.38
CA LYS A 117 20.20 -12.61 -12.80
C LYS A 117 19.68 -11.42 -13.61
N GLY A 118 18.64 -10.73 -13.12
CA GLY A 118 18.09 -9.55 -13.79
C GLY A 118 19.08 -8.39 -13.91
N ILE A 119 19.98 -8.22 -12.95
CA ILE A 119 21.04 -7.20 -13.01
C ILE A 119 22.12 -7.57 -14.03
N GLU A 120 22.57 -8.82 -14.04
CA GLU A 120 23.57 -9.29 -15.00
C GLU A 120 23.06 -9.24 -16.44
N GLN A 121 21.76 -9.52 -16.65
CA GLN A 121 21.10 -9.34 -17.94
C GLN A 121 20.73 -7.89 -18.27
N LYS A 122 21.01 -6.93 -17.38
CA LYS A 122 20.65 -5.51 -17.53
C LYS A 122 19.15 -5.24 -17.67
N ILE A 123 18.31 -6.19 -17.24
CA ILE A 123 16.85 -6.04 -17.16
C ILE A 123 16.48 -5.18 -15.95
N ILE A 124 17.22 -5.37 -14.85
CA ILE A 124 17.08 -4.62 -13.60
C ILE A 124 18.35 -3.81 -13.38
N SER A 125 18.22 -2.60 -12.84
CA SER A 125 19.34 -1.81 -12.37
C SER A 125 19.02 -1.14 -11.03
N GLN A 126 20.04 -0.79 -10.26
CA GLN A 126 19.87 0.01 -9.04
C GLN A 126 19.21 1.36 -9.32
N GLN A 127 19.47 1.95 -10.50
CA GLN A 127 18.80 3.17 -10.94
C GLN A 127 17.29 2.96 -11.04
N MET A 128 16.83 1.90 -11.71
CA MET A 128 15.40 1.59 -11.85
C MET A 128 14.71 1.38 -10.49
N ILE A 129 15.39 0.76 -9.52
CA ILE A 129 14.83 0.55 -8.17
C ILE A 129 14.67 1.91 -7.45
N SER A 130 15.65 2.80 -7.58
CA SER A 130 15.57 4.16 -7.05
C SER A 130 14.48 4.99 -7.74
N GLU A 131 14.36 4.88 -9.06
CA GLU A 131 13.29 5.53 -9.84
C GLU A 131 11.91 5.03 -9.42
N MET A 132 11.75 3.73 -9.15
CA MET A 132 10.50 3.19 -8.61
C MET A 132 10.15 3.79 -7.24
N ARG A 133 11.12 3.87 -6.31
CA ARG A 133 10.90 4.52 -5.01
C ARG A 133 10.46 5.97 -5.17
N LYS A 134 11.13 6.71 -6.05
CA LYS A 134 10.82 8.09 -6.37
C LYS A 134 9.41 8.23 -6.94
N TYR A 135 9.05 7.38 -7.90
CA TYR A 135 7.70 7.33 -8.48
C TYR A 135 6.63 7.17 -7.39
N PHE A 136 6.78 6.20 -6.48
CA PHE A 136 5.81 6.03 -5.40
C PHE A 136 5.75 7.21 -4.43
N TYR A 137 6.89 7.81 -4.11
CA TYR A 137 6.93 9.02 -3.30
C TYR A 137 6.20 10.20 -3.98
N GLU A 138 6.46 10.44 -5.27
CA GLU A 138 5.82 11.50 -6.04
C GLU A 138 4.32 11.28 -6.15
N THR A 139 3.87 10.04 -6.38
CA THR A 139 2.46 9.67 -6.33
C THR A 139 1.84 9.99 -4.98
N LYS A 140 2.52 9.69 -3.85
CA LYS A 140 2.02 10.06 -2.52
C LYS A 140 1.84 11.57 -2.34
N VAL A 141 2.78 12.36 -2.87
CA VAL A 141 2.76 13.83 -2.77
C VAL A 141 1.64 14.42 -3.64
N ASN A 142 1.45 13.90 -4.85
CA ASN A 142 0.48 14.41 -5.82
C ASN A 142 -0.96 14.06 -5.43
N TYR A 143 -1.17 12.91 -4.80
CA TYR A 143 -2.51 12.38 -4.52
C TYR A 143 -2.74 12.22 -3.03
N GLN A 144 -3.05 13.32 -2.37
CA GLN A 144 -3.27 13.35 -0.92
C GLN A 144 -4.53 14.12 -0.56
N TYR A 145 -5.08 13.81 0.60
CA TYR A 145 -6.16 14.58 1.20
C TYR A 145 -5.94 14.72 2.71
N LYS A 146 -6.67 15.66 3.33
CA LYS A 146 -6.74 15.75 4.79
C LYS A 146 -7.75 14.71 5.27
N MET A 147 -7.35 13.83 6.19
CA MET A 147 -8.24 12.81 6.75
C MET A 147 -9.44 13.47 7.42
N ASP A 148 -10.62 13.22 6.84
CA ASP A 148 -11.92 13.79 7.19
C ASP A 148 -12.98 12.72 7.50
N VAL A 149 -12.60 11.44 7.50
CA VAL A 149 -13.50 10.31 7.79
C VAL A 149 -13.72 10.18 9.29
N SER A 150 -14.97 10.18 9.74
CA SER A 150 -15.31 9.95 11.15
C SER A 150 -15.56 8.46 11.45
N ILE A 151 -15.55 8.10 12.73
CA ILE A 151 -15.96 6.75 13.16
C ILE A 151 -17.44 6.48 12.88
N ASP A 152 -18.29 7.50 12.88
CA ASP A 152 -19.70 7.32 12.52
C ASP A 152 -19.88 7.09 11.02
N ALA A 153 -19.05 7.70 10.17
CA ALA A 153 -18.99 7.37 8.75
C ALA A 153 -18.56 5.91 8.52
N LEU A 154 -17.58 5.42 9.30
CA LEU A 154 -17.17 4.00 9.25
C LEU A 154 -18.34 3.08 9.64
N LYS A 155 -19.02 3.34 10.78
CA LYS A 155 -20.18 2.55 11.20
C LYS A 155 -21.29 2.57 10.15
N TRP A 156 -21.59 3.75 9.60
CA TRP A 156 -22.58 3.95 8.56
C TRP A 156 -22.27 3.12 7.30
N PHE A 157 -21.02 3.13 6.86
CA PHE A 157 -20.58 2.33 5.72
C PHE A 157 -20.84 0.82 5.92
N TYR A 158 -20.50 0.29 7.10
CA TYR A 158 -20.73 -1.13 7.40
C TYR A 158 -22.22 -1.46 7.59
N LEU A 159 -23.01 -0.51 8.10
CA LEU A 159 -24.46 -0.62 8.17
C LEU A 159 -25.07 -0.73 6.76
N LEU A 160 -24.69 0.16 5.84
CA LEU A 160 -25.11 0.10 4.43
C LEU A 160 -24.72 -1.22 3.76
N LYS A 161 -23.50 -1.73 4.04
CA LYS A 161 -23.04 -3.03 3.55
C LYS A 161 -23.98 -4.17 3.97
N SER A 162 -24.56 -4.11 5.18
CA SER A 162 -25.50 -5.13 5.67
C SER A 162 -26.80 -5.24 4.86
N PHE A 163 -27.18 -4.18 4.12
CA PHE A 163 -28.38 -4.17 3.28
C PHE A 163 -28.24 -4.89 1.93
N LYS A 164 -27.04 -5.37 1.55
CA LYS A 164 -26.80 -6.06 0.25
C LYS A 164 -27.75 -7.21 -0.02
N ARG A 165 -28.02 -8.04 1.00
CA ARG A 165 -28.92 -9.20 0.84
C ARG A 165 -30.39 -8.79 0.79
N ARG A 166 -30.72 -7.62 1.33
CA ARG A 166 -32.09 -7.08 1.34
C ARG A 166 -32.42 -6.43 0.00
N THR A 167 -31.49 -5.70 -0.62
CA THR A 167 -31.69 -5.13 -1.97
C THR A 167 -32.02 -6.18 -3.02
N LEU A 168 -31.46 -7.38 -2.93
CA LEU A 168 -31.75 -8.49 -3.85
C LEU A 168 -33.16 -9.08 -3.70
N LYS A 169 -33.82 -8.85 -2.56
CA LYS A 169 -35.13 -9.43 -2.23
C LYS A 169 -36.27 -8.42 -2.34
N ILE A 170 -35.96 -7.14 -2.50
CA ILE A 170 -36.95 -6.08 -2.54
C ILE A 170 -37.41 -5.89 -3.99
N PRO A 171 -38.71 -6.08 -4.27
CA PRO A 171 -39.24 -5.77 -5.59
C PRO A 171 -39.13 -4.27 -5.88
N ASP A 172 -38.81 -3.90 -7.11
CA ASP A 172 -38.68 -2.51 -7.56
C ASP A 172 -40.06 -1.85 -7.75
N ILE A 173 -40.80 -1.77 -6.65
CA ILE A 173 -42.14 -1.20 -6.59
C ILE A 173 -42.06 0.08 -5.76
N LYS A 174 -42.36 1.21 -6.38
CA LYS A 174 -42.45 2.50 -5.68
C LYS A 174 -43.64 2.49 -4.73
N PHE A 175 -43.49 3.13 -3.57
CA PHE A 175 -44.60 3.33 -2.65
C PHE A 175 -45.73 4.09 -3.35
N ASN A 176 -46.96 3.63 -3.17
CA ASN A 176 -48.17 4.33 -3.52
C ASN A 176 -48.99 4.48 -2.24
N PRO A 177 -49.53 5.68 -1.93
CA PRO A 177 -50.45 5.92 -0.82
C PRO A 177 -51.54 4.85 -0.63
N LEU A 178 -52.07 4.29 -1.73
CA LEU A 178 -53.10 3.25 -1.69
C LEU A 178 -52.59 1.91 -1.13
N HIS A 179 -51.30 1.62 -1.19
CA HIS A 179 -50.73 0.40 -0.61
C HIS A 179 -50.98 0.32 0.91
N ALA A 180 -51.07 1.47 1.58
CA ALA A 180 -51.33 1.54 3.02
C ALA A 180 -52.78 1.18 3.41
N GLN A 181 -53.68 0.97 2.43
CA GLN A 181 -55.04 0.44 2.68
C GLN A 181 -55.07 -1.09 2.78
N LEU A 182 -53.97 -1.78 2.45
CA LEU A 182 -53.88 -3.22 2.60
C LEU A 182 -54.04 -3.63 4.08
N PRO A 183 -54.76 -4.73 4.37
CA PRO A 183 -54.77 -5.31 5.71
C PRO A 183 -53.35 -5.58 6.19
N GLU A 184 -53.07 -5.27 7.46
CA GLU A 184 -51.76 -5.50 8.11
C GLU A 184 -50.58 -4.74 7.47
N PHE A 185 -50.82 -3.65 6.74
CA PHE A 185 -49.74 -2.85 6.14
C PHE A 185 -48.69 -2.42 7.20
N ASN A 186 -47.44 -2.81 6.96
CA ASN A 186 -46.33 -2.55 7.88
C ASN A 186 -45.50 -1.32 7.45
N TRP A 187 -45.75 -0.20 8.11
CA TRP A 187 -45.03 1.06 7.89
C TRP A 187 -43.52 0.96 8.07
N ASN A 188 -43.03 0.08 8.96
CA ASN A 188 -41.59 -0.08 9.15
C ASN A 188 -40.94 -0.75 7.93
N ILE A 189 -41.59 -1.77 7.36
CA ILE A 189 -41.11 -2.45 6.14
C ILE A 189 -41.15 -1.49 4.95
N ALA A 190 -42.23 -0.72 4.80
CA ALA A 190 -42.36 0.26 3.72
C ALA A 190 -41.28 1.34 3.80
N ALA A 191 -41.01 1.87 5.00
CA ALA A 191 -39.95 2.86 5.20
C ALA A 191 -38.55 2.29 4.97
N GLU A 192 -38.30 1.03 5.35
CA GLU A 192 -37.04 0.36 5.06
C GLU A 192 -36.84 0.17 3.54
N ILE A 193 -37.88 -0.26 2.82
CA ILE A 193 -37.83 -0.39 1.35
C ILE A 193 -37.54 0.97 0.71
N PHE A 194 -38.22 2.02 1.14
CA PHE A 194 -37.98 3.38 0.68
C PHE A 194 -36.54 3.82 0.94
N PHE A 195 -36.05 3.61 2.18
CA PHE A 195 -34.66 3.90 2.56
C PHE A 195 -33.66 3.17 1.64
N ILE A 196 -33.87 1.88 1.39
CA ILE A 196 -32.99 1.07 0.55
C ILE A 196 -32.98 1.58 -0.90
N ASN A 197 -34.15 1.95 -1.44
CA ASN A 197 -34.25 2.47 -2.79
C ASN A 197 -33.56 3.83 -2.93
N GLU A 198 -33.79 4.77 -2.00
CA GLU A 198 -33.13 6.09 -1.99
C GLU A 198 -31.61 5.98 -1.83
N ASN A 199 -31.12 4.98 -1.08
CA ASN A 199 -29.70 4.78 -0.81
C ASN A 199 -29.06 3.68 -1.67
N LYS A 200 -29.73 3.22 -2.74
CA LYS A 200 -29.28 2.09 -3.57
C LYS A 200 -27.85 2.25 -4.07
N ASN A 201 -27.49 3.45 -4.57
CA ASN A 201 -26.15 3.76 -5.04
C ASN A 201 -25.10 3.69 -3.90
N LEU A 202 -25.43 4.18 -2.70
CA LEU A 202 -24.52 4.13 -1.55
C LEU A 202 -24.31 2.69 -1.06
N ILE A 203 -25.39 1.91 -1.04
CA ILE A 203 -25.35 0.48 -0.72
C ILE A 203 -24.48 -0.25 -1.75
N GLU A 204 -24.62 0.07 -3.04
CA GLU A 204 -23.78 -0.51 -4.10
C GLU A 204 -22.30 -0.15 -3.92
N ILE A 205 -21.96 1.13 -3.68
CA ILE A 205 -20.57 1.55 -3.42
C ILE A 205 -19.99 0.81 -2.21
N ALA A 206 -20.76 0.69 -1.11
CA ALA A 206 -20.34 -0.02 0.10
C ALA A 206 -20.12 -1.53 -0.14
N ASN A 207 -20.84 -2.11 -1.11
CA ASN A 207 -20.79 -3.52 -1.44
C ASN A 207 -19.84 -3.89 -2.57
N ASN A 208 -19.48 -2.94 -3.44
CA ASN A 208 -18.44 -3.06 -4.47
C ASN A 208 -17.03 -2.95 -3.88
N CYS A 209 -16.87 -3.20 -2.58
CA CYS A 209 -15.57 -3.36 -1.95
C CYS A 209 -15.10 -4.80 -2.13
N SER A 210 -14.09 -5.01 -2.99
CA SER A 210 -13.48 -6.30 -3.38
C SER A 210 -12.92 -7.14 -2.22
N LEU A 211 -13.11 -6.71 -0.97
CA LEU A 211 -12.57 -7.34 0.21
C LEU A 211 -13.64 -8.25 0.80
N GLU A 212 -13.80 -9.41 0.17
CA GLU A 212 -14.24 -10.64 0.85
C GLU A 212 -13.10 -11.12 1.75
N LEU A 213 -12.62 -10.25 2.65
CA LEU A 213 -11.67 -10.69 3.66
C LEU A 213 -12.40 -11.68 4.58
N GLU A 214 -11.80 -12.84 4.76
CA GLU A 214 -12.24 -13.94 5.63
C GLU A 214 -12.47 -13.52 7.10
N ASN A 215 -12.16 -12.27 7.46
CA ASN A 215 -12.47 -11.70 8.76
C ASN A 215 -12.85 -10.21 8.70
N THR A 216 -14.14 -9.94 8.43
CA THR A 216 -14.73 -8.59 8.37
C THR A 216 -14.48 -7.77 9.64
N GLN A 217 -14.42 -8.42 10.82
CA GLN A 217 -14.17 -7.75 12.10
C GLN A 217 -12.73 -7.25 12.21
N LYS A 218 -11.73 -8.09 11.89
CA LYS A 218 -10.32 -7.66 11.89
C LYS A 218 -10.07 -6.47 10.96
N LEU A 219 -10.71 -6.47 9.79
CA LEU A 219 -10.63 -5.34 8.86
C LEU A 219 -11.25 -4.08 9.46
N TYR A 220 -12.43 -4.19 10.08
CA TYR A 220 -13.10 -3.07 10.74
C TYR A 220 -12.19 -2.46 11.82
N ASP A 221 -11.65 -3.29 12.73
CA ASP A 221 -10.80 -2.81 13.84
C ASP A 221 -9.51 -2.14 13.33
N LYS A 222 -8.90 -2.71 12.30
CA LYS A 222 -7.72 -2.13 11.64
C LYS A 222 -8.04 -0.80 10.97
N THR A 223 -9.18 -0.71 10.29
CA THR A 223 -9.66 0.51 9.62
C THR A 223 -9.96 1.61 10.64
N LYS A 224 -10.67 1.26 11.72
CA LYS A 224 -10.98 2.16 12.84
C LYS A 224 -9.71 2.76 13.44
N LYS A 225 -8.72 1.92 13.76
CA LYS A 225 -7.44 2.36 14.35
C LYS A 225 -6.70 3.34 13.43
N ILE A 226 -6.70 3.08 12.12
CA ILE A 226 -6.06 3.98 11.15
C ILE A 226 -6.78 5.33 11.09
N ILE A 227 -8.11 5.34 11.07
CA ILE A 227 -8.90 6.59 11.07
C ILE A 227 -8.57 7.41 12.33
N GLU A 228 -8.60 6.79 13.51
CA GLU A 228 -8.31 7.46 14.79
C GLU A 228 -6.89 8.05 14.83
N ASN A 229 -5.90 7.30 14.35
CA ASN A 229 -4.50 7.73 14.37
C ASN A 229 -4.16 8.81 13.34
N THR A 230 -4.96 8.94 12.28
CA THR A 230 -4.64 9.83 11.15
C THR A 230 -5.59 11.01 11.04
N GLN A 231 -6.52 11.18 11.98
CA GLN A 231 -7.51 12.25 11.94
C GLN A 231 -6.88 13.63 11.78
N GLY A 232 -7.38 14.41 10.81
CA GLY A 232 -6.89 15.75 10.51
C GLY A 232 -5.49 15.81 9.88
N SER A 233 -4.78 14.69 9.75
CA SER A 233 -3.47 14.60 9.11
C SER A 233 -3.59 14.51 7.59
N ARG A 234 -2.52 14.83 6.87
CA ARG A 234 -2.43 14.55 5.43
C ARG A 234 -2.20 13.06 5.22
N VAL A 235 -2.97 12.47 4.32
CA VAL A 235 -2.98 11.04 4.02
C VAL A 235 -2.96 10.82 2.52
N PHE A 236 -2.31 9.74 2.09
CA PHE A 236 -2.24 9.34 0.69
C PHE A 236 -3.58 8.73 0.21
N ASP A 237 -4.05 9.15 -0.96
CA ASP A 237 -5.17 8.51 -1.67
C ASP A 237 -4.65 7.36 -2.54
N VAL A 238 -4.88 6.14 -2.08
CA VAL A 238 -4.37 4.94 -2.76
C VAL A 238 -5.11 4.62 -4.07
N LYS A 239 -6.20 5.32 -4.42
CA LYS A 239 -6.97 5.04 -5.64
C LYS A 239 -6.11 5.04 -6.90
N GLU A 240 -5.14 5.95 -7.00
CA GLU A 240 -4.21 6.01 -8.15
C GLU A 240 -3.31 4.78 -8.28
N LEU A 241 -3.13 4.04 -7.19
CA LEU A 241 -2.33 2.81 -7.18
C LEU A 241 -3.19 1.55 -7.34
N GLU A 242 -4.49 1.66 -7.61
CA GLU A 242 -5.37 0.49 -7.75
C GLU A 242 -4.95 -0.44 -8.90
N ILE A 243 -4.63 0.11 -10.07
CA ILE A 243 -4.14 -0.68 -11.21
C ILE A 243 -2.76 -1.30 -10.88
N PRO A 244 -1.74 -0.51 -10.45
CA PRO A 244 -0.47 -1.05 -9.99
C PRO A 244 -0.59 -2.17 -8.94
N TYR A 245 -1.47 -1.99 -7.96
CA TYR A 245 -1.73 -2.95 -6.89
C TYR A 245 -2.32 -4.26 -7.43
N LYS A 246 -3.43 -4.19 -8.19
CA LYS A 246 -4.09 -5.37 -8.75
C LYS A 246 -3.12 -6.16 -9.65
N ASN A 247 -2.32 -5.47 -10.45
CA ASN A 247 -1.35 -6.11 -11.32
C ASN A 247 -0.22 -6.76 -10.51
N THR A 248 0.21 -6.14 -9.41
CA THR A 248 1.23 -6.71 -8.52
C THR A 248 0.75 -7.97 -7.82
N ILE A 249 -0.51 -8.00 -7.34
CA ILE A 249 -1.10 -9.23 -6.77
C ILE A 249 -1.17 -10.34 -7.83
N LYS A 250 -1.65 -10.04 -9.04
CA LYS A 250 -1.72 -11.03 -10.13
C LYS A 250 -0.34 -11.58 -10.50
N LEU A 251 0.66 -10.70 -10.61
CA LEU A 251 2.01 -11.12 -10.96
C LEU A 251 2.70 -11.86 -9.81
N SER A 252 2.48 -11.48 -8.55
CA SER A 252 3.05 -12.20 -7.41
C SER A 252 2.48 -13.61 -7.28
N GLN A 253 1.19 -13.79 -7.56
CA GLN A 253 0.54 -15.10 -7.68
C GLN A 253 1.17 -15.93 -8.80
N PHE A 254 1.33 -15.33 -9.98
CA PHE A 254 1.98 -15.99 -11.11
C PHE A 254 3.41 -16.43 -10.77
N ILE A 255 4.21 -15.56 -10.15
CA ILE A 255 5.59 -15.84 -9.72
C ILE A 255 5.60 -16.98 -8.70
N ALA A 256 4.81 -16.86 -7.63
CA ALA A 256 4.84 -17.85 -6.55
C ALA A 256 4.42 -19.24 -7.03
N PHE A 257 3.40 -19.31 -7.90
CA PHE A 257 2.92 -20.57 -8.46
C PHE A 257 3.95 -21.22 -9.40
N ASN A 258 4.45 -20.48 -10.39
CA ASN A 258 5.32 -21.04 -11.42
C ASN A 258 6.76 -21.29 -10.96
N LEU A 259 7.22 -20.57 -9.92
CA LEU A 259 8.54 -20.77 -9.33
C LEU A 259 8.51 -21.59 -8.04
N ALA A 260 7.37 -22.23 -7.74
CA ALA A 260 7.21 -23.09 -6.57
C ALA A 260 7.61 -22.41 -5.24
N ILE A 261 7.28 -21.13 -5.08
CA ILE A 261 7.55 -20.36 -3.86
C ILE A 261 6.39 -20.59 -2.88
N TYR A 262 6.51 -21.63 -2.07
CA TYR A 262 5.51 -22.02 -1.07
C TYR A 262 6.14 -22.51 0.23
N THR A 263 5.34 -22.54 1.30
CA THR A 263 5.61 -23.30 2.53
C THR A 263 4.66 -24.48 2.62
N ILE A 264 5.00 -25.50 3.40
CA ILE A 264 4.08 -26.60 3.69
C ILE A 264 3.34 -26.28 4.99
N ASP A 265 2.02 -26.20 4.93
CA ASP A 265 1.15 -26.10 6.11
C ASP A 265 0.14 -27.25 6.10
N ASN A 266 0.07 -28.01 7.20
CA ASN A 266 -0.77 -29.20 7.34
C ASN A 266 -0.67 -30.21 6.16
N GLY A 267 0.51 -30.34 5.56
CA GLY A 267 0.76 -31.26 4.44
C GLY A 267 0.38 -30.71 3.05
N TYR A 268 -0.09 -29.46 2.96
CA TYR A 268 -0.47 -28.81 1.70
C TYR A 268 0.44 -27.62 1.38
N PRO A 269 0.73 -27.35 0.09
CA PRO A 269 1.49 -26.17 -0.30
C PRO A 269 0.65 -24.91 -0.11
N VAL A 270 1.19 -23.97 0.67
CA VAL A 270 0.67 -22.61 0.83
C VAL A 270 1.63 -21.66 0.12
N TYR A 271 1.19 -21.15 -1.03
CA TYR A 271 2.00 -20.25 -1.86
C TYR A 271 2.24 -18.91 -1.15
N LEU A 272 3.45 -18.38 -1.26
CA LEU A 272 3.88 -17.15 -0.61
C LEU A 272 3.68 -15.91 -1.51
N ASP A 273 2.59 -15.87 -2.26
CA ASP A 273 2.21 -14.80 -3.19
C ASP A 273 2.02 -13.44 -2.49
N ASN A 274 1.62 -13.46 -1.22
CA ASN A 274 1.41 -12.25 -0.41
C ASN A 274 2.61 -11.89 0.48
N SER A 275 3.76 -12.56 0.32
CA SER A 275 4.97 -12.19 1.06
C SER A 275 5.53 -10.84 0.56
N ASP A 276 6.05 -10.04 1.48
CA ASP A 276 6.56 -8.70 1.16
C ASP A 276 7.64 -8.73 0.06
N ILE A 277 8.44 -9.81 0.01
CA ILE A 277 9.53 -9.97 -0.94
C ILE A 277 9.08 -10.31 -2.35
N VAL A 278 8.11 -11.22 -2.49
CA VAL A 278 7.53 -11.53 -3.80
C VAL A 278 6.75 -10.33 -4.32
N LEU A 279 6.02 -9.62 -3.45
CA LEU A 279 5.32 -8.38 -3.82
C LEU A 279 6.29 -7.27 -4.26
N ALA A 280 7.41 -7.09 -3.56
CA ALA A 280 8.41 -6.09 -3.93
C ALA A 280 9.07 -6.41 -5.29
N PHE A 281 9.37 -7.68 -5.55
CA PHE A 281 9.93 -8.11 -6.83
C PHE A 281 8.92 -7.99 -7.98
N ALA A 282 7.67 -8.40 -7.76
CA ALA A 282 6.58 -8.23 -8.72
C ALA A 282 6.33 -6.75 -9.06
N ALA A 283 6.29 -5.88 -8.05
CA ALA A 283 6.14 -4.44 -8.24
C ALA A 283 7.30 -3.84 -9.05
N LEU A 284 8.53 -4.30 -8.82
CA LEU A 284 9.70 -3.88 -9.59
C LEU A 284 9.59 -4.27 -11.07
N LEU A 285 9.28 -5.54 -11.36
CA LEU A 285 9.10 -6.02 -12.73
C LEU A 285 7.97 -5.28 -13.46
N LEU A 286 6.87 -5.00 -12.76
CA LEU A 286 5.77 -4.21 -13.33
C LEU A 286 6.20 -2.78 -13.58
N TYR A 287 6.87 -2.13 -12.64
CA TYR A 287 7.32 -0.75 -12.80
C TYR A 287 8.20 -0.59 -14.04
N ILE A 288 9.22 -1.44 -14.21
CA ILE A 288 10.10 -1.39 -15.39
C ILE A 288 9.37 -1.77 -16.68
N SER A 289 8.21 -2.43 -16.58
CA SER A 289 7.32 -2.81 -17.68
C SER A 289 6.11 -1.89 -17.80
N GLN A 290 6.16 -0.68 -17.25
CA GLN A 290 5.08 0.32 -17.34
C GLN A 290 3.73 -0.20 -16.86
N TRP A 291 3.74 -1.01 -15.80
CA TRP A 291 2.60 -1.69 -15.19
C TRP A 291 1.86 -2.67 -16.11
N ASN A 292 2.45 -3.08 -17.24
CA ASN A 292 1.92 -4.10 -18.13
C ASN A 292 2.33 -5.51 -17.66
N ILE A 293 1.33 -6.37 -17.41
CA ILE A 293 1.55 -7.73 -16.88
C ILE A 293 2.29 -8.60 -17.90
N ASP A 294 1.89 -8.59 -19.17
CA ASP A 294 2.47 -9.47 -20.19
C ASP A 294 3.96 -9.14 -20.40
N LEU A 295 4.30 -7.85 -20.46
CA LEU A 295 5.70 -7.40 -20.54
C LEU A 295 6.50 -7.77 -19.29
N ALA A 296 5.89 -7.71 -18.10
CA ALA A 296 6.54 -8.14 -16.85
C ALA A 296 6.78 -9.65 -16.83
N ILE A 297 5.84 -10.46 -17.34
CA ILE A 297 5.99 -11.91 -17.49
C ILE A 297 7.11 -12.25 -18.48
N LEU A 298 7.19 -11.55 -19.62
CA LEU A 298 8.27 -11.76 -20.58
C LEU A 298 9.65 -11.52 -19.96
N LYS A 299 9.81 -10.42 -19.20
CA LYS A 299 11.05 -10.15 -18.47
C LYS A 299 11.34 -11.20 -17.39
N LEU A 300 10.32 -11.65 -16.66
CA LEU A 300 10.47 -12.74 -15.70
C LEU A 300 11.01 -14.00 -16.36
N ILE A 301 10.43 -14.39 -17.51
CA ILE A 301 10.88 -15.57 -18.27
C ILE A 301 12.34 -15.43 -18.69
N GLU A 302 12.74 -14.25 -19.18
CA GLU A 302 14.13 -13.97 -19.56
C GLU A 302 15.08 -14.11 -18.36
N ILE A 303 14.71 -13.53 -17.20
CA ILE A 303 15.48 -13.66 -15.95
C ILE A 303 15.60 -15.13 -15.52
N VAL A 304 14.49 -15.87 -15.51
CA VAL A 304 14.47 -17.27 -15.04
C VAL A 304 15.29 -18.19 -15.94
N LYS A 305 15.28 -17.95 -17.25
CA LYS A 305 16.07 -18.72 -18.23
C LYS A 305 17.55 -18.37 -18.27
N SER A 306 17.95 -17.30 -17.57
CA SER A 306 19.34 -16.87 -17.54
C SER A 306 20.22 -17.84 -16.74
N PRO A 307 21.51 -17.97 -17.09
CA PRO A 307 22.47 -18.73 -16.29
C PRO A 307 22.52 -18.26 -14.84
N GLU A 308 23.06 -19.11 -13.96
CA GLU A 308 23.38 -18.73 -12.58
C GLU A 308 24.24 -17.46 -12.53
N PRO A 309 23.96 -16.53 -11.60
CA PRO A 309 24.66 -15.26 -11.54
C PRO A 309 26.12 -15.47 -11.14
N ILE A 310 27.01 -14.76 -11.82
CA ILE A 310 28.44 -14.71 -11.49
C ILE A 310 28.65 -14.06 -10.12
N ASP A 311 27.88 -12.99 -9.82
CA ASP A 311 27.89 -12.31 -8.53
C ASP A 311 26.50 -12.28 -7.89
N ILE A 312 26.24 -13.23 -7.01
CA ILE A 312 25.01 -13.29 -6.21
C ILE A 312 24.85 -12.09 -5.24
N ASN A 313 25.92 -11.33 -4.95
CA ASN A 313 25.85 -10.14 -4.12
C ASN A 313 25.34 -8.92 -4.88
N SER A 314 25.31 -8.95 -6.21
CA SER A 314 24.60 -7.94 -7.00
C SER A 314 23.11 -7.85 -6.63
N GLY A 315 22.53 -8.97 -6.16
CA GLY A 315 21.17 -9.06 -5.62
C GLY A 315 20.95 -8.49 -4.21
N ASN A 316 22.00 -8.02 -3.52
CA ASN A 316 21.88 -7.39 -2.19
C ASN A 316 21.35 -5.95 -2.30
N ILE A 317 20.10 -5.81 -2.72
CA ILE A 317 19.45 -4.51 -2.89
C ILE A 317 18.19 -4.44 -2.02
N ILE A 318 17.89 -3.24 -1.54
CA ILE A 318 16.63 -2.95 -0.89
C ILE A 318 15.55 -2.75 -1.97
N GLY A 319 14.58 -3.64 -2.04
CA GLY A 319 13.31 -3.45 -2.75
C GLY A 319 12.31 -2.60 -1.97
N LEU A 320 11.18 -2.31 -2.60
CA LEU A 320 10.05 -1.61 -1.98
C LEU A 320 8.77 -2.39 -2.28
N ASN A 321 8.07 -2.82 -1.23
CA ASN A 321 6.65 -3.16 -1.30
C ASN A 321 5.84 -1.88 -1.03
N PRO A 322 5.25 -1.24 -2.06
CA PRO A 322 4.57 0.05 -1.94
C PRO A 322 3.13 -0.10 -1.43
N PHE A 323 2.59 -1.32 -1.38
CA PHE A 323 1.17 -1.59 -1.16
C PHE A 323 0.83 -2.00 0.28
N TYR A 324 1.68 -1.64 1.24
CA TYR A 324 1.43 -1.95 2.64
C TYR A 324 0.08 -1.35 3.10
N ASN A 325 -0.81 -2.21 3.60
CA ASN A 325 -2.19 -1.86 3.97
C ASN A 325 -3.02 -1.22 2.85
N PHE A 326 -2.68 -1.42 1.57
CA PHE A 326 -3.40 -0.85 0.43
C PHE A 326 -4.92 -1.05 0.55
N GLU A 327 -5.34 -2.28 0.84
CA GLU A 327 -6.75 -2.64 0.98
C GLU A 327 -7.49 -1.81 2.04
N VAL A 328 -6.83 -1.54 3.17
CA VAL A 328 -7.42 -0.76 4.25
C VAL A 328 -7.59 0.70 3.82
N TRP A 329 -6.58 1.26 3.16
CA TRP A 329 -6.64 2.63 2.63
C TRP A 329 -7.65 2.77 1.49
N ALA A 330 -7.80 1.74 0.65
CA ALA A 330 -8.81 1.71 -0.40
C ALA A 330 -10.22 1.68 0.20
N ASN A 331 -10.41 0.91 1.29
CA ASN A 331 -11.66 0.89 2.03
C ASN A 331 -11.97 2.25 2.68
N ILE A 332 -10.99 2.91 3.29
CA ILE A 332 -11.15 4.28 3.84
C ILE A 332 -11.58 5.26 2.75
N SER A 333 -11.02 5.15 1.55
CA SER A 333 -11.37 6.03 0.43
C SER A 333 -12.82 5.81 -0.04
N LYS A 334 -13.34 4.58 0.05
CA LYS A 334 -14.76 4.26 -0.21
C LYS A 334 -15.68 4.72 0.92
N ILE A 335 -15.27 4.54 2.19
CA ILE A 335 -16.01 5.07 3.35
C ILE A 335 -16.17 6.58 3.22
N ARG A 336 -15.09 7.27 2.83
CA ARG A 336 -15.10 8.72 2.59
C ARG A 336 -16.09 9.11 1.48
N GLU A 337 -16.09 8.36 0.38
CA GLU A 337 -17.01 8.59 -0.74
C GLU A 337 -18.48 8.40 -0.32
N VAL A 338 -18.79 7.32 0.39
CA VAL A 338 -20.12 7.08 0.94
C VAL A 338 -20.53 8.18 1.92
N ALA A 339 -19.62 8.60 2.81
CA ALA A 339 -19.87 9.66 3.77
C ALA A 339 -20.21 10.99 3.10
N LYS A 340 -19.46 11.38 2.05
CA LYS A 340 -19.71 12.60 1.29
C LYS A 340 -21.04 12.58 0.54
N ASN A 341 -21.47 11.40 0.09
CA ASN A 341 -22.72 11.24 -0.66
C ASN A 341 -23.94 10.95 0.25
N SER A 342 -23.74 10.80 1.55
CA SER A 342 -24.82 10.57 2.53
C SER A 342 -25.45 11.89 2.97
N LYS A 343 -26.56 12.28 2.32
CA LYS A 343 -27.22 13.58 2.53
C LYS A 343 -27.92 13.74 3.88
N ASN A 344 -28.43 12.63 4.44
CA ASN A 344 -29.29 12.65 5.63
C ASN A 344 -28.54 12.26 6.92
N GLY A 345 -27.21 12.44 6.94
CA GLY A 345 -26.37 12.03 8.06
C GLY A 345 -26.25 10.51 8.21
N PHE A 346 -25.91 10.05 9.41
CA PHE A 346 -25.53 8.65 9.69
C PHE A 346 -26.46 7.92 10.68
N ASP A 347 -27.56 8.56 11.10
CA ASP A 347 -28.53 7.97 12.04
C ASP A 347 -29.66 7.25 11.28
N LEU A 348 -29.55 5.92 11.16
CA LEU A 348 -30.57 5.10 10.51
C LEU A 348 -31.94 5.22 11.18
N LYS A 349 -31.98 5.25 12.52
CA LYS A 349 -33.25 5.24 13.25
C LYS A 349 -34.01 6.55 12.99
N ALA A 350 -33.31 7.68 13.06
CA ALA A 350 -33.88 8.97 12.74
C ALA A 350 -34.35 9.05 11.28
N GLN A 351 -33.56 8.51 10.33
CA GLN A 351 -33.94 8.48 8.92
C GLN A 351 -35.18 7.61 8.67
N ILE A 352 -35.27 6.42 9.27
CA ILE A 352 -36.43 5.54 9.12
C ILE A 352 -37.69 6.16 9.72
N GLU A 353 -37.61 6.80 10.89
CA GLU A 353 -38.76 7.49 11.48
C GLU A 353 -39.21 8.70 10.63
N ALA A 354 -38.27 9.48 10.09
CA ALA A 354 -38.59 10.58 9.18
C ALA A 354 -39.29 10.08 7.89
N ILE A 355 -38.80 8.98 7.31
CA ILE A 355 -39.43 8.34 6.15
C ILE A 355 -40.83 7.83 6.51
N LYS A 356 -41.01 7.19 7.67
CA LYS A 356 -42.34 6.74 8.13
C LYS A 356 -43.33 7.90 8.24
N GLU A 357 -42.89 9.02 8.80
CA GLU A 357 -43.71 10.21 8.93
C GLU A 357 -44.08 10.79 7.56
N GLN A 358 -43.11 10.85 6.64
CA GLN A 358 -43.33 11.25 5.24
C GLN A 358 -44.39 10.36 4.57
N LEU A 359 -44.21 9.04 4.58
CA LEU A 359 -45.13 8.11 3.92
C LEU A 359 -46.55 8.17 4.52
N ARG A 360 -46.67 8.38 5.84
CA ARG A 360 -47.97 8.56 6.50
C ARG A 360 -48.65 9.87 6.10
N ASN A 361 -47.88 10.94 5.98
CA ASN A 361 -48.41 12.23 5.54
C ASN A 361 -48.86 12.15 4.07
N GLU A 362 -48.07 11.54 3.18
CA GLU A 362 -48.46 11.28 1.79
C GLU A 362 -49.74 10.46 1.68
N HIS A 363 -49.94 9.47 2.56
CA HIS A 363 -51.18 8.71 2.63
C HIS A 363 -52.38 9.57 3.05
N ARG A 364 -52.21 10.40 4.10
CA ARG A 364 -53.27 11.28 4.61
C ARG A 364 -53.71 12.36 3.61
N THR A 365 -52.80 12.83 2.75
CA THR A 365 -53.10 13.89 1.77
C THR A 365 -53.66 13.38 0.45
N ASN A 366 -53.52 12.08 0.16
CA ASN A 366 -53.96 11.47 -1.11
C ASN A 366 -55.20 10.56 -0.96
N ILE A 367 -55.83 10.59 0.22
CA ILE A 367 -57.18 10.07 0.51
C ILE A 367 -58.05 11.27 0.80
#